data_AF-A0A1Y1LMU7-F1
#
_entry.id   AF-A0A1Y1LMU7-F1
#
_cell.length_a   1.000
_cell.length_b   1.000
_cell.length_c   1.000
_cell.angle_alpha   90.00
_cell.angle_beta   90.00
_cell.angle_gamma   90.00
#
_symmetry.space_group_name_H-M   'P 1'
#
loop_
_entity.id
_entity.type
_entity.pdbx_description
1 polymer ?
#
loop_
_entity_poly.entity_id
_entity_poly.type
_entity_poly.pdbx_seq_one_letter_code
_entity_poly.pdbx_strand_id
1 'polypeptide(L)'
;MLKYCKVIRVIAHTQMKLLNLRQKKAHIMEIQVNGGTVADKVAWVKDHLEKPIPVASVFAQDEMIDCIGVTKGKGFKGVTSRWHTKKLPRKTHKGLRKVACIGAWHPSRVSFTVARAGQKGYHHRTEINKKIYRIGSGIHTKDGKVIKNNASTDYDLTEKSITPMGGFCHYGVVNHDFLMIKGCCAGPKKRVITLRKSLLTHTKRVALEKINLKFIDTSSKFGHGRFQTPADKVAFMGVLKKDRIKEEEKKSAPNS
;
A
#
# COMPACT_ATOMS: atom_id res chain seq x y z
N MET A 1 25.46 -18.99 -17.94
CA MET A 1 25.34 -18.24 -16.66
C MET A 1 26.46 -18.58 -15.68
N LEU A 2 26.66 -19.85 -15.32
CA LEU A 2 27.62 -20.27 -14.28
C LEU A 2 29.07 -19.79 -14.48
N LYS A 3 29.55 -19.76 -15.73
CA LYS A 3 30.96 -19.44 -16.04
C LYS A 3 31.29 -17.94 -16.01
N TYR A 4 30.34 -17.05 -16.32
CA TYR A 4 30.62 -15.64 -16.60
C TYR A 4 29.77 -14.65 -15.79
N CYS A 5 28.60 -15.05 -15.32
CA CYS A 5 27.68 -14.14 -14.63
C CYS A 5 28.09 -13.94 -13.17
N LYS A 6 28.19 -12.69 -12.73
CA LYS A 6 28.46 -12.33 -11.32
C LYS A 6 27.19 -12.12 -10.50
N VAL A 7 26.14 -11.61 -11.14
CA VAL A 7 24.85 -11.31 -10.52
C VAL A 7 23.77 -12.08 -11.26
N ILE A 8 22.92 -12.76 -10.50
CA ILE A 8 21.75 -13.47 -11.01
C ILE A 8 20.50 -12.72 -10.58
N ARG A 9 19.62 -12.45 -11.54
CA ARG A 9 18.30 -11.86 -11.32
C ARG A 9 17.24 -12.73 -11.95
N VAL A 10 16.10 -12.83 -11.30
CA VAL A 10 14.90 -13.50 -11.83
C VAL A 10 13.92 -12.48 -12.36
N ILE A 11 13.22 -12.83 -13.43
CA ILE A 11 12.10 -12.04 -13.94
C ILE A 11 10.84 -12.60 -13.31
N ALA A 12 10.15 -11.78 -12.52
CA ALA A 12 8.87 -12.12 -11.91
C ALA A 12 7.77 -11.20 -12.44
N HIS A 13 6.54 -11.67 -12.42
CA HIS A 13 5.39 -10.85 -12.77
C HIS A 13 4.25 -10.95 -11.75
N THR A 14 3.44 -9.90 -11.65
CA THR A 14 2.25 -9.91 -10.80
C THR A 14 1.14 -10.78 -11.40
N GLN A 15 0.33 -11.42 -10.54
CA GLN A 15 -0.85 -12.16 -10.96
C GLN A 15 -2.09 -11.25 -10.95
N MET A 16 -2.26 -10.44 -12.00
CA MET A 16 -3.31 -9.41 -12.05
C MET A 16 -4.73 -9.98 -12.07
N LYS A 17 -4.94 -11.22 -12.55
CA LYS A 17 -6.25 -11.89 -12.58
C LYS A 17 -6.83 -12.08 -11.18
N LEU A 18 -5.97 -12.21 -10.16
CA LEU A 18 -6.38 -12.32 -8.77
C LEU A 18 -6.87 -10.98 -8.20
N LEU A 19 -6.36 -9.85 -8.73
CA LEU A 19 -6.68 -8.52 -8.22
C LEU A 19 -7.95 -7.96 -8.88
N ASN A 20 -8.81 -7.34 -8.09
CA ASN A 20 -10.02 -6.66 -8.57
C ASN A 20 -9.70 -5.26 -9.14
N LEU A 21 -8.78 -5.19 -10.08
CA LEU A 21 -8.36 -3.96 -10.77
C LEU A 21 -8.79 -4.00 -12.24
N ARG A 22 -9.02 -2.82 -12.83
CA ARG A 22 -9.38 -2.70 -14.26
C ARG A 22 -8.25 -3.20 -15.17
N GLN A 23 -7.00 -3.07 -14.74
CA GLN A 23 -5.83 -3.45 -15.52
C GLN A 23 -5.65 -4.97 -15.52
N LYS A 24 -5.56 -5.56 -16.71
CA LYS A 24 -5.29 -7.00 -16.91
C LYS A 24 -3.81 -7.32 -17.13
N LYS A 25 -3.05 -6.38 -17.72
CA LYS A 25 -1.63 -6.54 -18.02
C LYS A 25 -0.80 -6.63 -16.74
N ALA A 26 0.00 -7.67 -16.61
CA ALA A 26 0.90 -7.88 -15.48
C ALA A 26 2.05 -6.85 -15.43
N HIS A 27 2.52 -6.57 -14.22
CA HIS A 27 3.75 -5.82 -14.00
C HIS A 27 4.91 -6.82 -13.94
N ILE A 28 5.98 -6.54 -14.68
CA ILE A 28 7.18 -7.38 -14.75
C ILE A 28 8.30 -6.66 -13.99
N MET A 29 9.09 -7.40 -13.22
CA MET A 29 10.21 -6.87 -12.47
C MET A 29 11.36 -7.87 -12.41
N GLU A 30 12.59 -7.37 -12.55
CA GLU A 30 13.80 -8.11 -12.19
C GLU A 30 14.02 -8.06 -10.67
N ILE A 31 14.22 -9.22 -10.06
CA ILE A 31 14.52 -9.36 -8.63
C ILE A 31 15.87 -10.05 -8.49
N GLN A 32 16.79 -9.44 -7.75
CA GLN A 32 18.12 -10.00 -7.54
C GLN A 32 18.11 -11.12 -6.50
N VAL A 33 18.76 -12.24 -6.82
CA VAL A 33 18.95 -13.36 -5.89
C VAL A 33 20.28 -13.17 -5.15
N ASN A 34 20.19 -13.04 -3.83
CA ASN A 34 21.32 -12.85 -2.93
C ASN A 34 21.56 -14.10 -2.06
N GLY A 35 22.79 -14.25 -1.54
CA GLY A 35 23.22 -15.43 -0.77
C GLY A 35 23.81 -16.54 -1.65
N GLY A 36 24.76 -17.30 -1.11
CA GLY A 36 25.39 -18.45 -1.77
C GLY A 36 26.27 -18.11 -2.99
N THR A 37 26.77 -19.16 -3.65
CA THR A 37 27.55 -19.07 -4.88
C THR A 37 26.65 -18.85 -6.11
N VAL A 38 27.24 -18.53 -7.27
CA VAL A 38 26.48 -18.40 -8.52
C VAL A 38 25.79 -19.72 -8.90
N ALA A 39 26.41 -20.87 -8.59
CA ALA A 39 25.84 -22.19 -8.82
C ALA A 39 24.57 -22.41 -8.00
N ASP A 40 24.63 -22.10 -6.70
CA ASP A 40 23.49 -22.24 -5.78
C ASP A 40 22.33 -21.35 -6.20
N LYS A 41 22.62 -20.10 -6.60
CA LYS A 41 21.61 -19.17 -7.11
C LYS A 41 20.92 -19.72 -8.34
N VAL A 42 21.67 -20.24 -9.32
CA VAL A 42 21.08 -20.80 -10.55
C VAL A 42 20.27 -22.05 -10.24
N ALA A 43 20.73 -22.92 -9.33
CA ALA A 43 19.99 -24.10 -8.90
C ALA A 43 18.66 -23.71 -8.23
N TRP A 44 18.69 -22.76 -7.31
CA TRP A 44 17.48 -22.23 -6.66
C TRP A 44 16.49 -21.63 -7.67
N VAL A 45 16.99 -20.84 -8.63
CA VAL A 45 16.16 -20.25 -9.68
C VAL A 45 15.52 -21.32 -10.56
N LYS A 46 16.24 -22.38 -10.91
CA LYS A 46 15.68 -23.49 -11.70
C LYS A 46 14.56 -24.19 -10.95
N ASP A 47 14.72 -24.43 -9.66
CA ASP A 47 13.68 -25.07 -8.84
C ASP A 47 12.44 -24.18 -8.68
N HIS A 48 12.61 -22.86 -8.61
CA HIS A 48 11.50 -21.91 -8.44
C HIS A 48 10.94 -21.35 -9.75
N LEU A 49 11.43 -21.84 -10.90
CA LEU A 49 10.93 -21.44 -12.21
C LEU A 49 9.48 -21.91 -12.38
N GLU A 50 8.64 -21.07 -12.97
CA GLU A 50 7.18 -21.32 -13.17
C GLU A 50 6.36 -21.52 -11.88
N LYS A 51 6.95 -21.34 -10.70
CA LYS A 51 6.25 -21.43 -9.41
C LYS A 51 5.93 -20.04 -8.85
N PRO A 52 4.79 -19.84 -8.16
CA PRO A 52 4.49 -18.60 -7.46
C PRO A 52 5.36 -18.47 -6.19
N ILE A 53 5.82 -17.25 -5.91
CA ILE A 53 6.59 -16.94 -4.69
C ILE A 53 5.72 -16.09 -3.76
N PRO A 54 5.30 -16.60 -2.58
CA PRO A 54 4.46 -15.85 -1.65
C PRO A 54 5.28 -14.79 -0.91
N VAL A 55 4.62 -13.71 -0.48
CA VAL A 55 5.29 -12.59 0.20
C VAL A 55 5.95 -12.99 1.53
N ALA A 56 5.38 -13.97 2.23
CA ALA A 56 5.91 -14.52 3.48
C ALA A 56 7.26 -15.25 3.31
N SER A 57 7.59 -15.73 2.10
CA SER A 57 8.90 -16.33 1.81
C SER A 57 9.99 -15.28 1.58
N VAL A 58 9.59 -14.04 1.22
CA VAL A 58 10.51 -12.95 0.93
C VAL A 58 10.74 -12.09 2.16
N PHE A 59 9.69 -11.69 2.88
CA PHE A 59 9.77 -10.78 4.03
C PHE A 59 9.36 -11.46 5.33
N ALA A 60 9.88 -10.94 6.43
CA ALA A 60 9.55 -11.39 7.78
C ALA A 60 8.69 -10.36 8.52
N GLN A 61 7.94 -10.84 9.50
CA GLN A 61 7.24 -10.00 10.46
C GLN A 61 8.23 -9.09 11.21
N ASP A 62 7.83 -7.86 11.54
CA ASP A 62 8.63 -6.83 12.24
C ASP A 62 9.89 -6.35 11.50
N GLU A 63 10.09 -6.79 10.25
CA GLU A 63 11.20 -6.38 9.42
C GLU A 63 11.07 -4.92 8.93
N MET A 64 12.20 -4.23 8.82
CA MET A 64 12.29 -2.92 8.20
C MET A 64 12.58 -3.08 6.70
N ILE A 65 11.71 -2.52 5.87
CA ILE A 65 11.80 -2.58 4.41
C ILE A 65 11.83 -1.17 3.80
N ASP A 66 12.17 -1.11 2.52
CA ASP A 66 12.09 0.12 1.73
C ASP A 66 10.91 0.04 0.76
N CYS A 67 10.14 1.12 0.68
CA CYS A 67 9.04 1.28 -0.27
C CYS A 67 9.50 2.17 -1.42
N ILE A 68 9.50 1.63 -2.64
CA ILE A 68 9.85 2.34 -3.86
C ILE A 68 8.60 2.50 -4.70
N GLY A 69 8.30 3.74 -5.09
CA GLY A 69 7.11 4.01 -5.88
C GLY A 69 7.08 5.40 -6.46
N VAL A 70 6.09 5.61 -7.34
CA VAL A 70 5.81 6.94 -7.88
C VAL A 70 4.84 7.65 -6.93
N THR A 71 5.10 8.93 -6.63
CA THR A 71 4.24 9.75 -5.76
C THR A 71 2.94 10.18 -6.46
N LYS A 72 1.89 10.53 -5.70
CA LYS A 72 0.63 11.02 -6.27
C LYS A 72 0.87 12.28 -7.13
N GLY A 73 0.42 12.23 -8.38
CA GLY A 73 0.53 13.36 -9.32
C GLY A 73 -0.37 14.52 -8.89
N LYS A 74 0.14 15.75 -9.04
CA LYS A 74 -0.62 16.99 -8.79
C LYS A 74 -0.62 17.93 -10.00
N GLY A 75 0.00 17.55 -11.12
CA GLY A 75 0.05 18.33 -12.37
C GLY A 75 0.95 19.56 -12.28
N PHE A 76 0.74 20.52 -13.18
CA PHE A 76 1.44 21.80 -13.17
C PHE A 76 0.99 22.66 -11.98
N LYS A 77 1.94 23.13 -11.16
CA LYS A 77 1.68 23.95 -9.97
C LYS A 77 2.63 25.15 -9.90
N GLY A 78 2.11 26.26 -9.38
CA GLY A 78 2.89 27.46 -9.07
C GLY A 78 3.86 27.27 -7.91
N VAL A 79 4.79 28.21 -7.77
CA VAL A 79 5.91 28.17 -6.80
C VAL A 79 5.47 27.99 -5.35
N THR A 80 4.41 28.69 -4.92
CA THR A 80 3.88 28.58 -3.56
C THR A 80 3.40 27.16 -3.25
N SER A 81 2.77 26.47 -4.20
CA SER A 81 2.35 25.08 -3.95
C SER A 81 3.52 24.13 -4.11
N ARG A 82 4.33 24.26 -5.16
CA ARG A 82 5.39 23.30 -5.50
C ARG A 82 6.56 23.34 -4.50
N TRP A 83 7.02 24.54 -4.15
CA TRP A 83 8.21 24.81 -3.35
C TRP A 83 7.89 25.40 -1.98
N HIS A 84 6.61 25.62 -1.65
CA HIS A 84 6.17 26.16 -0.36
C HIS A 84 6.75 27.55 -0.02
N THR A 85 6.99 28.39 -1.03
CA THR A 85 7.45 29.78 -0.83
C THR A 85 6.40 30.62 -0.11
N LYS A 86 6.85 31.60 0.70
CA LYS A 86 5.95 32.57 1.35
C LYS A 86 5.12 33.33 0.29
N LYS A 87 3.83 33.53 0.57
CA LYS A 87 2.96 34.37 -0.27
C LYS A 87 3.32 35.84 -0.09
N LEU A 88 3.21 36.62 -1.15
CA LEU A 88 3.39 38.07 -1.09
C LEU A 88 2.18 38.75 -0.42
N PRO A 89 2.31 40.02 0.03
CA PRO A 89 1.23 40.77 0.64
C PRO A 89 -0.02 40.88 -0.27
N ARG A 90 -1.19 41.05 0.36
CA ARG A 90 -2.50 41.10 -0.33
C ARG A 90 -2.56 42.14 -1.46
N LYS A 91 -1.93 43.31 -1.26
CA LYS A 91 -1.94 44.43 -2.22
C LYS A 91 -0.89 44.34 -3.33
N THR A 92 -0.24 43.18 -3.51
CA THR A 92 0.78 43.00 -4.56
C THR A 92 0.14 43.03 -5.94
N HIS A 93 0.57 43.97 -6.78
CA HIS A 93 0.14 44.04 -8.18
C HIS A 93 0.67 42.83 -9.00
N LYS A 94 -0.13 42.36 -9.97
CA LYS A 94 0.14 41.16 -10.79
C LYS A 94 0.32 39.87 -9.98
N GLY A 95 -0.51 39.68 -8.95
CA GLY A 95 -0.65 38.43 -8.21
C GLY A 95 0.39 38.21 -7.10
N LEU A 96 -0.05 37.51 -6.06
CA LEU A 96 0.70 37.32 -4.81
C LEU A 96 1.34 35.94 -4.62
N ARG A 97 1.05 34.97 -5.51
CA ARG A 97 1.52 33.57 -5.41
C ARG A 97 2.74 33.30 -6.28
N LYS A 98 3.76 34.16 -6.14
CA LYS A 98 4.99 34.15 -6.93
C LYS A 98 6.22 34.34 -6.03
N VAL A 99 7.40 34.08 -6.58
CA VAL A 99 8.66 34.55 -6.01
C VAL A 99 8.86 36.00 -6.47
N ALA A 100 9.26 36.90 -5.58
CA ALA A 100 9.43 38.32 -5.92
C ALA A 100 10.69 38.56 -6.78
N CYS A 101 11.88 38.28 -6.22
CA CYS A 101 13.15 38.39 -6.93
C CYS A 101 13.66 37.01 -7.33
N ILE A 102 14.04 36.83 -8.60
CA ILE A 102 14.48 35.54 -9.18
C ILE A 102 16.01 35.42 -9.35
N GLY A 103 16.76 36.47 -8.99
CA GLY A 103 18.23 36.51 -9.11
C GLY A 103 18.75 37.94 -9.03
N ALA A 104 20.05 38.08 -8.78
CA ALA A 104 20.76 39.35 -8.89
C ALA A 104 20.97 39.72 -10.37
N TRP A 105 21.50 40.93 -10.63
CA TRP A 105 21.86 41.35 -11.99
C TRP A 105 22.98 40.46 -12.56
N HIS A 106 24.07 40.31 -11.80
CA HIS A 106 25.19 39.43 -12.15
C HIS A 106 25.21 38.26 -11.16
N PRO A 107 25.18 36.99 -11.61
CA PRO A 107 25.23 36.52 -13.00
C PRO A 107 23.92 36.76 -13.77
N SER A 108 24.03 37.14 -15.05
CA SER A 108 22.91 37.49 -15.95
C SER A 108 22.11 36.27 -16.45
N ARG A 109 21.74 35.38 -15.53
CA ARG A 109 20.95 34.18 -15.77
C ARG A 109 20.16 33.79 -14.53
N VAL A 110 19.00 33.17 -14.72
CA VAL A 110 18.24 32.60 -13.60
C VAL A 110 18.89 31.28 -13.18
N SER A 111 19.30 31.17 -11.92
CA SER A 111 19.88 29.95 -11.37
C SER A 111 18.86 28.81 -11.29
N PHE A 112 19.33 27.57 -11.47
CA PHE A 112 18.51 26.36 -11.31
C PHE A 112 18.00 26.16 -9.87
N THR A 113 18.67 26.76 -8.89
CA THR A 113 18.28 26.70 -7.47
C THR A 113 17.02 27.52 -7.17
N VAL A 114 16.62 28.42 -8.07
CA VAL A 114 15.48 29.31 -7.89
C VAL A 114 14.17 28.53 -8.04
N ALA A 115 13.27 28.69 -7.08
CA ALA A 115 11.95 28.07 -7.12
C ALA A 115 11.13 28.58 -8.32
N ARG A 116 10.84 27.68 -9.29
CA ARG A 116 9.98 27.96 -10.45
C ARG A 116 8.74 27.07 -10.50
N ALA A 117 7.68 27.58 -11.11
CA ALA A 117 6.46 26.81 -11.37
C ALA A 117 6.75 25.62 -12.30
N GLY A 118 5.94 24.56 -12.21
CA GLY A 118 6.13 23.37 -13.03
C GLY A 118 5.47 22.14 -12.43
N GLN A 119 5.89 20.96 -12.87
CA GLN A 119 5.37 19.68 -12.39
C GLN A 119 5.52 19.53 -10.87
N LYS A 120 4.42 19.13 -10.21
CA LYS A 120 4.41 18.72 -8.80
C LYS A 120 3.86 17.30 -8.67
N GLY A 121 4.64 16.42 -8.07
CA GLY A 121 4.26 15.02 -7.84
C GLY A 121 4.40 14.17 -9.11
N TYR A 122 4.04 12.89 -9.01
CA TYR A 122 4.42 11.89 -10.02
C TYR A 122 5.94 11.73 -10.15
N HIS A 123 6.67 11.95 -9.05
CA HIS A 123 8.11 11.72 -8.97
C HIS A 123 8.37 10.34 -8.38
N HIS A 124 9.39 9.65 -8.88
CA HIS A 124 9.92 8.43 -8.29
C HIS A 124 10.56 8.71 -6.93
N ARG A 125 10.21 7.96 -5.89
CA ARG A 125 10.74 8.11 -4.53
C ARG A 125 10.99 6.74 -3.90
N THR A 126 12.03 6.70 -3.07
CA THR A 126 12.36 5.58 -2.19
C THR A 126 12.22 6.06 -0.76
N GLU A 127 11.28 5.47 -0.02
CA GLU A 127 11.09 5.72 1.39
C GLU A 127 11.65 4.53 2.17
N ILE A 128 12.71 4.75 2.93
CA ILE A 128 13.39 3.72 3.70
C ILE A 128 12.74 3.51 5.08
N ASN A 129 13.13 2.43 5.77
CA ASN A 129 12.79 2.19 7.18
C ASN A 129 11.28 2.08 7.45
N LYS A 130 10.55 1.42 6.56
CA LYS A 130 9.13 1.12 6.71
C LYS A 130 8.98 -0.22 7.42
N LYS A 131 8.45 -0.20 8.63
CA LYS A 131 8.29 -1.42 9.44
C LYS A 131 7.07 -2.22 9.01
N ILE A 132 7.23 -3.53 8.85
CA ILE A 132 6.11 -4.46 8.66
C ILE A 132 5.48 -4.73 10.04
N TYR A 133 4.18 -4.49 10.16
CA TYR A 133 3.37 -4.76 11.36
C TYR A 133 2.58 -6.05 11.26
N ARG A 134 2.28 -6.52 10.06
CA ARG A 134 1.60 -7.80 9.85
C ARG A 134 1.88 -8.31 8.45
N ILE A 135 2.24 -9.58 8.34
CA ILE A 135 2.09 -10.37 7.11
C ILE A 135 0.79 -11.14 7.23
N GLY A 136 -0.25 -10.66 6.56
CA GLY A 136 -1.57 -11.24 6.64
C GLY A 136 -1.83 -12.19 5.49
N SER A 137 -2.28 -13.41 5.80
CA SER A 137 -2.72 -14.36 4.78
C SER A 137 -4.03 -13.89 4.15
N GLY A 138 -4.18 -14.19 2.87
CA GLY A 138 -5.43 -14.02 2.14
C GLY A 138 -6.58 -14.84 2.76
N ILE A 139 -7.80 -14.54 2.29
CA ILE A 139 -8.98 -15.36 2.60
C ILE A 139 -8.75 -16.73 1.96
N HIS A 140 -8.69 -17.76 2.79
CA HIS A 140 -8.43 -19.13 2.35
C HIS A 140 -9.39 -20.09 3.02
N THR A 141 -9.59 -21.24 2.39
CA THR A 141 -10.41 -22.33 2.94
C THR A 141 -9.48 -23.32 3.62
N LYS A 142 -9.73 -23.61 4.89
CA LYS A 142 -9.06 -24.68 5.64
C LYS A 142 -10.14 -25.56 6.24
N ASP A 143 -10.04 -26.87 6.02
CA ASP A 143 -10.99 -27.85 6.58
C ASP A 143 -12.46 -27.55 6.23
N GLY A 144 -12.71 -27.08 5.00
CA GLY A 144 -14.05 -26.70 4.51
C GLY A 144 -14.59 -25.36 5.05
N LYS A 145 -13.94 -24.74 6.04
CA LYS A 145 -14.32 -23.42 6.57
C LYS A 145 -13.52 -22.32 5.87
N VAL A 146 -14.23 -21.27 5.41
CA VAL A 146 -13.59 -20.08 4.83
C VAL A 146 -13.07 -19.19 5.96
N ILE A 147 -11.75 -19.14 6.12
CA ILE A 147 -11.05 -18.34 7.11
C ILE A 147 -10.90 -16.91 6.59
N LYS A 148 -11.56 -15.96 7.25
CA LYS A 148 -11.56 -14.52 6.89
C LYS A 148 -11.05 -13.61 8.00
N ASN A 149 -10.58 -14.17 9.12
CA ASN A 149 -10.21 -13.47 10.34
C ASN A 149 -8.80 -12.82 10.28
N ASN A 150 -8.39 -12.28 9.13
CA ASN A 150 -7.03 -11.74 8.95
C ASN A 150 -6.79 -10.38 9.66
N ALA A 151 -7.83 -9.75 10.24
CA ALA A 151 -7.71 -8.60 11.14
C ALA A 151 -8.01 -8.92 12.62
N SER A 152 -8.25 -10.19 12.96
CA SER A 152 -8.28 -10.62 14.37
C SER A 152 -6.88 -10.51 15.00
N THR A 153 -6.84 -10.37 16.31
CA THR A 153 -5.58 -10.30 17.08
C THR A 153 -5.72 -11.15 18.34
N ASP A 154 -4.61 -11.45 19.01
CA ASP A 154 -4.64 -12.25 20.25
C ASP A 154 -5.47 -11.59 21.37
N TYR A 155 -5.60 -10.26 21.33
CA TYR A 155 -6.39 -9.48 22.30
C TYR A 155 -7.82 -9.20 21.83
N ASP A 156 -8.10 -9.35 20.54
CA ASP A 156 -9.39 -9.05 19.91
C ASP A 156 -9.79 -10.23 19.02
N LEU A 157 -10.58 -11.11 19.62
CA LEU A 157 -11.04 -12.37 19.04
C LEU A 157 -12.17 -12.19 18.04
N THR A 158 -12.59 -10.95 17.72
CA THR A 158 -13.64 -10.71 16.74
C THR A 158 -13.23 -11.28 15.36
N GLU A 159 -14.08 -12.13 14.79
CA GLU A 159 -13.85 -12.70 13.45
C GLU A 159 -14.08 -11.63 12.37
N LYS A 160 -13.05 -10.80 12.13
CA LYS A 160 -13.11 -9.71 11.14
C LYS A 160 -11.96 -9.78 10.13
N SER A 161 -12.29 -9.33 8.92
CA SER A 161 -11.32 -9.20 7.83
C SER A 161 -10.68 -7.82 7.81
N ILE A 162 -9.50 -7.70 7.23
CA ILE A 162 -8.76 -6.44 7.04
C ILE A 162 -9.50 -5.44 6.16
N THR A 163 -10.43 -5.93 5.33
CA THR A 163 -11.26 -5.06 4.52
C THR A 163 -12.29 -4.36 5.42
N PRO A 164 -12.29 -3.01 5.47
CA PRO A 164 -13.22 -2.27 6.30
C PRO A 164 -14.66 -2.43 5.80
N MET A 165 -15.64 -2.09 6.63
CA MET A 165 -17.05 -2.06 6.22
C MET A 165 -17.25 -1.21 4.96
N GLY A 166 -17.85 -1.78 3.92
CA GLY A 166 -18.03 -1.13 2.62
C GLY A 166 -16.82 -1.16 1.68
N GLY A 167 -15.72 -1.81 2.07
CA GLY A 167 -14.51 -1.93 1.28
C GLY A 167 -13.56 -0.74 1.42
N PHE A 168 -12.32 -0.91 0.94
CA PHE A 168 -11.38 0.20 0.87
C PHE A 168 -11.84 1.20 -0.21
N CYS A 169 -12.13 2.44 0.18
CA CYS A 169 -12.64 3.47 -0.73
C CYS A 169 -11.73 3.63 -1.95
N HIS A 170 -12.28 3.53 -3.16
CA HIS A 170 -11.54 3.57 -4.44
C HIS A 170 -10.49 2.46 -4.66
N TYR A 171 -10.47 1.41 -3.84
CA TYR A 171 -9.66 0.21 -4.05
C TYR A 171 -10.56 -1.01 -4.30
N GLY A 172 -11.34 -1.40 -3.29
CA GLY A 172 -12.15 -2.62 -3.28
C GLY A 172 -11.90 -3.47 -2.04
N VAL A 173 -12.07 -4.78 -2.18
CA VAL A 173 -11.86 -5.78 -1.13
C VAL A 173 -10.46 -6.40 -1.27
N VAL A 174 -9.78 -6.63 -0.15
CA VAL A 174 -8.48 -7.33 -0.10
C VAL A 174 -8.74 -8.79 0.28
N ASN A 175 -8.59 -9.69 -0.69
CA ASN A 175 -8.81 -11.13 -0.51
C ASN A 175 -7.50 -11.94 -0.47
N HIS A 176 -6.38 -11.35 -0.88
CA HIS A 176 -5.09 -12.04 -1.00
C HIS A 176 -4.14 -11.60 0.09
N ASP A 177 -2.95 -12.21 0.12
CA ASP A 177 -1.90 -11.87 1.06
C ASP A 177 -1.59 -10.36 1.02
N PHE A 178 -1.37 -9.79 2.19
CA PHE A 178 -1.10 -8.37 2.34
C PHE A 178 -0.02 -8.10 3.38
N LEU A 179 0.61 -6.94 3.24
CA LEU A 179 1.52 -6.39 4.23
C LEU A 179 0.89 -5.16 4.87
N MET A 180 0.81 -5.16 6.19
CA MET A 180 0.51 -3.96 6.96
C MET A 180 1.82 -3.24 7.27
N ILE A 181 1.99 -2.03 6.77
CA ILE A 181 3.21 -1.24 6.93
C ILE A 181 2.93 -0.06 7.86
N LYS A 182 3.89 0.25 8.74
CA LYS A 182 3.84 1.43 9.60
C LYS A 182 3.83 2.73 8.78
N GLY A 183 2.79 3.53 8.97
CA GLY A 183 2.67 4.88 8.41
C GLY A 183 2.22 4.90 6.95
N CYS A 184 2.50 6.01 6.26
CA CYS A 184 2.13 6.19 4.86
C CYS A 184 3.17 5.62 3.90
N CYS A 185 2.77 5.43 2.64
CA CYS A 185 3.65 5.07 1.53
C CYS A 185 3.38 5.95 0.30
N ALA A 186 4.37 6.05 -0.59
CA ALA A 186 4.27 6.85 -1.81
C ALA A 186 3.23 6.28 -2.78
N GLY A 187 2.23 7.10 -3.11
CA GLY A 187 1.27 6.79 -4.19
C GLY A 187 -0.19 7.01 -3.79
N PRO A 188 -1.11 7.09 -4.77
CA PRO A 188 -2.53 6.90 -4.55
C PRO A 188 -2.85 5.40 -4.41
N LYS A 189 -4.10 5.12 -4.03
CA LYS A 189 -4.69 3.78 -4.03
C LYS A 189 -4.58 3.13 -5.42
N LYS A 190 -4.53 1.79 -5.48
CA LYS A 190 -4.36 0.98 -6.71
C LYS A 190 -3.01 1.15 -7.43
N ARG A 191 -2.03 1.84 -6.83
CA ARG A 191 -0.69 1.97 -7.39
C ARG A 191 0.17 0.77 -7.00
N VAL A 192 0.91 0.25 -7.99
CA VAL A 192 1.99 -0.71 -7.73
C VAL A 192 3.11 -0.05 -6.92
N ILE A 193 3.56 -0.74 -5.88
CA ILE A 193 4.67 -0.32 -5.02
C ILE A 193 5.67 -1.47 -5.00
N THR A 194 6.94 -1.16 -5.23
CA THR A 194 8.03 -2.11 -5.13
C THR A 194 8.54 -2.10 -3.70
N LEU A 195 8.52 -3.26 -3.05
CA LEU A 195 9.10 -3.45 -1.72
C LEU A 195 10.48 -4.06 -1.87
N ARG A 196 11.45 -3.52 -1.14
CA ARG A 196 12.84 -3.99 -1.17
C ARG A 196 13.30 -4.25 0.25
N LYS A 197 14.10 -5.30 0.43
CA LYS A 197 14.90 -5.48 1.65
C LYS A 197 15.73 -4.23 1.93
N SER A 198 15.85 -3.86 3.20
CA SER A 198 16.69 -2.74 3.59
C SER A 198 18.13 -2.98 3.16
N LEU A 199 18.80 -1.92 2.70
CA LEU A 199 20.23 -1.94 2.40
C LEU A 199 21.10 -1.70 3.64
N LEU A 200 20.47 -1.31 4.76
CA LEU A 200 21.15 -0.91 5.99
C LEU A 200 21.01 -2.01 7.03
N THR A 201 22.07 -2.20 7.81
CA THR A 201 22.01 -3.01 9.03
C THR A 201 21.26 -2.23 10.12
N HIS A 202 20.18 -2.80 10.65
CA HIS A 202 19.38 -2.16 11.69
C HIS A 202 19.81 -2.61 13.08
N THR A 203 20.37 -1.67 13.86
CA THR A 203 20.79 -1.90 15.26
C THR A 203 19.96 -1.12 16.27
N LYS A 204 19.13 -0.17 15.80
CA LYS A 204 18.31 0.68 16.67
C LYS A 204 17.21 -0.13 17.34
N ARG A 205 16.98 0.11 18.64
CA ARG A 205 15.91 -0.54 19.42
C ARG A 205 14.53 -0.45 18.76
N VAL A 206 14.17 0.71 18.22
CA VAL A 206 12.89 0.93 17.51
C VAL A 206 12.76 0.03 16.25
N ALA A 207 13.88 -0.23 15.56
CA ALA A 207 13.88 -1.09 14.38
C ALA A 207 13.71 -2.57 14.77
N LEU A 208 14.32 -3.00 15.87
CA LEU A 208 14.30 -4.40 16.36
C LEU A 208 13.09 -4.75 17.24
N GLU A 209 12.26 -3.76 17.59
CA GLU A 209 11.07 -3.95 18.43
C GLU A 209 10.09 -4.97 17.83
N LYS A 210 9.67 -5.97 18.61
CA LYS A 210 8.63 -6.91 18.17
C LYS A 210 7.26 -6.27 18.30
N ILE A 211 6.43 -6.32 17.26
CA ILE A 211 5.14 -5.63 17.25
C ILE A 211 4.03 -6.61 17.61
N ASN A 212 3.35 -6.34 18.72
CA ASN A 212 2.14 -7.06 19.11
C ASN A 212 0.92 -6.14 18.92
N LEU A 213 0.13 -6.40 17.88
CA LEU A 213 -1.08 -5.63 17.57
C LEU A 213 -2.22 -6.08 18.49
N LYS A 214 -2.81 -5.15 19.24
CA LYS A 214 -3.95 -5.43 20.13
C LYS A 214 -5.32 -5.27 19.47
N PHE A 215 -5.40 -4.43 18.45
CA PHE A 215 -6.64 -4.09 17.79
C PHE A 215 -6.36 -3.55 16.39
N ILE A 216 -7.22 -3.91 15.43
CA ILE A 216 -7.22 -3.36 14.07
C ILE A 216 -8.61 -2.80 13.80
N ASP A 217 -8.65 -1.52 13.44
CA ASP A 217 -9.89 -0.82 13.12
C ASP A 217 -10.37 -1.15 11.70
N THR A 218 -11.50 -1.85 11.61
CA THR A 218 -12.19 -2.26 10.37
C THR A 218 -13.46 -1.45 10.12
N SER A 219 -13.64 -0.34 10.85
CA SER A 219 -14.74 0.58 10.62
C SER A 219 -14.72 1.19 9.22
N SER A 220 -15.92 1.57 8.73
CA SER A 220 -16.07 2.20 7.41
C SER A 220 -15.13 3.40 7.22
N LYS A 221 -14.47 3.45 6.06
CA LYS A 221 -13.65 4.60 5.63
C LYS A 221 -14.39 5.51 4.65
N PHE A 222 -15.68 5.25 4.42
CA PHE A 222 -16.57 6.10 3.64
C PHE A 222 -17.45 6.90 4.60
N GLY A 223 -17.00 8.11 4.93
CA GLY A 223 -17.56 8.92 6.02
C GLY A 223 -16.94 8.57 7.38
N HIS A 224 -17.71 8.71 8.45
CA HIS A 224 -17.28 8.41 9.82
C HIS A 224 -17.76 7.01 10.23
N GLY A 225 -16.84 6.04 10.27
CA GLY A 225 -17.13 4.67 10.72
C GLY A 225 -17.40 4.61 12.23
N ARG A 226 -18.48 3.91 12.62
CA ARG A 226 -18.89 3.74 14.02
C ARG A 226 -18.85 2.29 14.53
N PHE A 227 -18.96 1.33 13.62
CA PHE A 227 -19.03 -0.10 13.92
C PHE A 227 -17.87 -0.83 13.27
N GLN A 228 -17.38 -1.91 13.88
CA GLN A 228 -16.25 -2.68 13.38
C GLN A 228 -16.71 -3.76 12.41
N THR A 229 -17.84 -4.41 12.73
CA THR A 229 -18.45 -5.44 11.90
C THR A 229 -19.90 -5.11 11.52
N PRO A 230 -20.44 -5.71 10.45
CA PRO A 230 -21.87 -5.65 10.17
C PRO A 230 -22.73 -6.23 11.29
N ALA A 231 -22.24 -7.25 12.01
CA ALA A 231 -22.95 -7.87 13.13
C ALA A 231 -23.13 -6.88 14.29
N ASP A 232 -22.06 -6.14 14.67
CA ASP A 232 -22.14 -5.11 15.71
C ASP A 232 -23.18 -4.04 15.36
N LYS A 233 -23.21 -3.65 14.08
CA LYS A 233 -24.16 -2.65 13.58
C LYS A 233 -25.61 -3.15 13.65
N VAL A 234 -25.85 -4.40 13.26
CA VAL A 234 -27.21 -4.99 13.33
C VAL A 234 -27.64 -5.15 14.78
N ALA A 235 -26.76 -5.65 15.66
CA ALA A 235 -27.04 -5.78 17.08
C ALA A 235 -27.38 -4.43 17.74
N PHE A 236 -26.66 -3.36 17.38
CA PHE A 236 -26.92 -2.03 17.91
C PHE A 236 -28.18 -1.37 17.35
N MET A 237 -28.42 -1.46 16.04
CA MET A 237 -29.52 -0.75 15.38
C MET A 237 -30.86 -1.49 15.47
N GLY A 238 -30.84 -2.80 15.77
CA GLY A 238 -32.02 -3.65 15.77
C GLY A 238 -32.63 -3.88 14.38
N VAL A 239 -33.86 -4.39 14.36
CA VAL A 239 -34.60 -4.69 13.13
C VAL A 239 -35.07 -3.38 12.48
N LEU A 240 -34.66 -3.15 11.23
CA LEU A 240 -35.08 -1.97 10.47
C LEU A 240 -36.29 -2.27 9.58
N LYS A 241 -36.97 -1.23 9.11
CA LYS A 241 -38.13 -1.35 8.19
C LYS A 241 -37.86 -2.25 6.98
N LYS A 242 -36.69 -2.10 6.35
CA LYS A 242 -36.29 -2.89 5.17
C LYS A 242 -36.13 -4.38 5.46
N ASP A 243 -35.80 -4.74 6.70
CA ASP A 243 -35.57 -6.13 7.09
C ASP A 243 -36.92 -6.81 7.32
N ARG A 244 -37.88 -6.11 7.93
CA ARG A 244 -39.29 -6.55 8.03
C ARG A 244 -39.93 -6.80 6.67
N ILE A 245 -39.76 -5.88 5.72
CA ILE A 245 -40.30 -6.04 4.36
C ILE A 245 -39.74 -7.32 3.71
N LYS A 246 -38.43 -7.58 3.85
CA LYS A 246 -37.81 -8.81 3.32
C LYS A 246 -38.32 -10.08 3.99
N GLU A 247 -38.65 -10.03 5.28
CA GLU A 247 -39.25 -11.17 5.99
C GLU A 247 -40.68 -11.42 5.52
N GLU A 248 -41.48 -10.38 5.30
CA GLU A 248 -42.82 -10.47 4.75
C GLU A 248 -42.81 -11.02 3.32
N GLU A 249 -41.91 -10.55 2.46
CA GLU A 249 -41.69 -11.08 1.10
C GLU A 249 -41.27 -12.56 1.11
N LYS A 250 -40.41 -12.96 2.05
CA LYS A 250 -40.02 -14.38 2.20
C LYS A 250 -41.17 -15.27 2.67
N LYS A 251 -42.09 -14.74 3.48
CA LYS A 251 -43.26 -15.47 3.96
C LYS A 251 -44.35 -15.60 2.89
N SER A 252 -44.43 -14.65 1.95
CA SER A 252 -45.40 -14.67 0.85
C SER A 252 -44.90 -15.42 -0.39
N ALA A 253 -43.61 -15.76 -0.47
CA ALA A 253 -43.06 -16.59 -1.54
C ALA A 253 -43.57 -18.04 -1.39
N PRO A 254 -44.24 -18.64 -2.41
CA PRO A 254 -44.67 -20.02 -2.35
C PRO A 254 -43.45 -20.95 -2.28
N ASN A 255 -43.47 -21.91 -1.35
CA ASN A 255 -42.44 -22.94 -1.26
C ASN A 255 -42.42 -23.76 -2.56
N SER A 256 -41.37 -23.60 -3.36
CA SER A 256 -41.02 -24.49 -4.48
C SER A 256 -39.99 -25.51 -4.05
#